data_AF-A0A366W925-F1
#
_entry.id   AF-A0A366W925-F1
#
_cell.length_a   1.000
_cell.length_b   1.000
_cell.length_c   1.000
_cell.angle_alpha   90.00
_cell.angle_beta   90.00
_cell.angle_gamma   90.00
#
_symmetry.space_group_name_H-M   'P 1'
#
loop_
_entity.id
_entity.type
_entity.pdbx_description
1 polymer ?
#
loop_
_entity_poly.entity_id
_entity_poly.type
_entity_poly.pdbx_seq_one_letter_code
_entity_poly.pdbx_strand_id
1 'polypeptide(L)'
;QACAEANVYLISPFVGRILDWYKKQTGKTSYPADQDPGVISVTNIYNYYKQQGYQTVVMGASFRSVEEVLALAGCDRLTISPDLMAELQSSEAPIEQKLKDKN
;
A
#
# COMPACT_ATOMS: atom_id res chain seq x y z
N GLN A 1 -5.99 -11.07 -8.88
CA GLN A 1 -6.95 -11.72 -9.79
C GLN A 1 -7.76 -12.80 -9.08
N ALA A 2 -7.18 -13.93 -8.63
CA ALA A 2 -7.94 -15.00 -7.96
C ALA A 2 -8.88 -14.52 -6.83
N CYS A 3 -8.42 -13.66 -5.91
CA CYS A 3 -9.28 -13.12 -4.84
C CYS A 3 -10.42 -12.25 -5.36
N ALA A 4 -10.17 -11.46 -6.41
CA ALA A 4 -11.19 -10.61 -7.03
C ALA A 4 -12.28 -11.46 -7.68
N GLU A 5 -11.89 -12.50 -8.43
CA GLU A 5 -12.80 -13.44 -9.08
C GLU A 5 -13.60 -14.27 -8.07
N ALA A 6 -13.00 -14.55 -6.91
CA ALA A 6 -13.68 -15.20 -5.79
C ALA A 6 -14.65 -14.28 -5.02
N ASN A 7 -14.77 -13.00 -5.38
CA ASN A 7 -15.63 -12.00 -4.74
C ASN A 7 -15.44 -11.94 -3.20
N VAL A 8 -14.19 -12.05 -2.74
CA VAL A 8 -13.92 -11.86 -1.31
C VAL A 8 -14.20 -10.41 -0.92
N TYR A 9 -14.63 -10.20 0.32
CA TYR A 9 -14.99 -8.85 0.78
C TYR A 9 -13.79 -7.89 0.75
N LEU A 10 -12.63 -8.35 1.22
CA LEU A 10 -11.44 -7.52 1.41
C LEU A 10 -10.18 -8.36 1.21
N ILE A 11 -9.13 -7.73 0.67
CA ILE A 11 -7.77 -8.27 0.66
C ILE A 11 -6.81 -7.38 1.45
N SER A 12 -5.80 -8.00 2.04
CA SER A 12 -4.74 -7.30 2.76
C SER A 12 -3.36 -7.54 2.13
N PRO A 13 -3.05 -6.92 0.97
CA PRO A 13 -1.74 -7.06 0.37
C PRO A 13 -0.67 -6.38 1.24
N PHE A 14 0.43 -7.10 1.48
CA PHE A 14 1.51 -6.64 2.36
C PHE A 14 2.48 -5.75 1.59
N VAL A 15 2.92 -4.66 2.21
CA VAL A 15 3.90 -3.71 1.65
C VAL A 15 5.30 -4.03 2.18
N GLY A 16 5.53 -3.78 3.46
CA GLY A 16 6.86 -3.87 4.07
C GLY A 16 7.49 -5.26 4.08
N ARG A 17 6.71 -6.35 4.05
CA ARG A 17 7.29 -7.70 3.89
C ARG A 17 7.86 -7.93 2.49
N ILE A 18 7.31 -7.27 1.47
CA ILE A 18 7.88 -7.28 0.13
C ILE A 18 9.19 -6.50 0.15
N LEU A 19 9.22 -5.31 0.75
CA LEU A 19 10.45 -4.53 0.95
C LEU A 19 11.55 -5.36 1.64
N ASP A 20 11.23 -6.03 2.75
CA ASP A 20 12.18 -6.88 3.50
C ASP A 20 12.84 -7.92 2.58
N TRP A 21 12.03 -8.58 1.75
CA TRP A 21 12.52 -9.60 0.82
C TRP A 21 13.44 -8.99 -0.24
N TYR A 22 13.06 -7.87 -0.84
CA TYR A 22 13.86 -7.21 -1.87
C TYR A 22 15.20 -6.68 -1.33
N LYS A 23 15.23 -6.10 -0.12
CA LYS A 23 16.48 -5.70 0.54
C LYS A 23 17.42 -6.90 0.72
N LYS A 24 16.88 -8.01 1.21
CA LYS A 24 17.64 -9.25 1.42
C LYS A 24 18.20 -9.83 0.12
N GLN A 25 17.40 -9.85 -0.96
CA GLN A 25 17.81 -10.48 -2.22
C GLN A 25 18.75 -9.61 -3.06
N THR A 26 18.57 -8.29 -3.03
CA THR A 26 19.35 -7.37 -3.89
C THR A 26 20.57 -6.79 -3.19
N GLY A 27 20.65 -6.89 -1.87
CA GLY A 27 21.67 -6.21 -1.05
C GLY A 27 21.45 -4.71 -0.91
N LYS A 28 20.38 -4.14 -1.49
CA LYS A 28 20.01 -2.73 -1.26
C LYS A 28 19.53 -2.54 0.18
N THR A 29 19.92 -1.43 0.78
CA THR A 29 19.58 -1.09 2.18
C THR A 29 18.32 -0.22 2.29
N SER A 30 17.99 0.53 1.25
CA SER A 30 16.84 1.43 1.19
C SER A 30 16.25 1.51 -0.21
N TYR A 31 14.98 1.91 -0.26
CA TYR A 31 14.23 2.22 -1.46
C TYR A 31 13.50 3.55 -1.21
N PRO A 32 13.52 4.49 -2.17
CA PRO A 32 12.56 5.58 -2.20
C PRO A 32 11.13 5.02 -2.20
N ALA A 33 10.17 5.70 -1.56
CA ALA A 33 8.81 5.19 -1.38
C ALA A 33 8.08 4.91 -2.71
N ASP A 34 8.36 5.69 -3.76
CA ASP A 34 7.84 5.50 -5.12
C ASP A 34 8.49 4.32 -5.86
N GLN A 35 9.65 3.86 -5.39
CA GLN A 35 10.38 2.69 -5.89
C GLN A 35 10.27 1.48 -4.96
N ASP A 36 9.53 1.60 -3.86
CA ASP A 36 9.32 0.52 -2.92
C ASP A 36 8.53 -0.60 -3.62
N PRO A 37 9.06 -1.84 -3.65
CA PRO A 37 8.43 -2.93 -4.38
C PRO A 37 7.07 -3.34 -3.79
N GLY A 38 6.85 -3.13 -2.49
CA GLY A 38 5.56 -3.32 -1.83
C GLY A 38 4.55 -2.25 -2.24
N VAL A 39 4.96 -0.97 -2.26
CA VAL A 39 4.11 0.14 -2.72
C VAL A 39 3.71 -0.05 -4.18
N ILE A 40 4.66 -0.42 -5.05
CA ILE A 40 4.40 -0.74 -6.46
C ILE A 40 3.41 -1.90 -6.57
N SER A 41 3.60 -2.96 -5.78
CA SER A 41 2.71 -4.12 -5.78
C SER A 41 1.26 -3.74 -5.44
N VAL A 42 1.05 -3.01 -4.34
CA VAL A 42 -0.29 -2.59 -3.91
C VAL A 42 -0.92 -1.61 -4.89
N THR A 43 -0.14 -0.66 -5.43
CA THR A 43 -0.60 0.28 -6.45
C THR A 43 -1.12 -0.44 -7.69
N ASN A 44 -0.38 -1.44 -8.18
CA ASN A 44 -0.80 -2.25 -9.33
C ASN A 44 -2.08 -3.05 -9.04
N ILE A 45 -2.18 -3.64 -7.84
CA ILE A 45 -3.39 -4.36 -7.41
C ILE A 45 -4.57 -3.40 -7.34
N TYR A 46 -4.44 -2.26 -6.68
CA TYR A 46 -5.49 -1.26 -6.55
C TYR A 46 -5.99 -0.80 -7.93
N ASN A 47 -5.08 -0.36 -8.80
CA ASN A 47 -5.42 0.13 -10.14
C ASN A 47 -6.14 -0.95 -10.95
N TYR A 48 -5.68 -2.19 -10.92
CA TYR A 48 -6.35 -3.30 -11.59
C TYR A 48 -7.75 -3.53 -11.05
N TYR A 49 -7.94 -3.51 -9.72
CA TYR A 49 -9.25 -3.71 -9.11
C TYR A 49 -10.23 -2.62 -9.51
N LYS A 50 -9.81 -1.36 -9.47
CA LYS A 50 -10.64 -0.22 -9.88
C LYS A 50 -10.97 -0.28 -11.36
N GLN A 51 -9.96 -0.47 -12.21
CA GLN A 51 -10.15 -0.49 -13.67
C GLN A 51 -11.08 -1.61 -14.15
N GLN A 52 -11.10 -2.76 -13.47
CA GLN A 52 -12.00 -3.88 -13.77
C GLN A 52 -13.35 -3.80 -13.05
N GLY A 53 -13.58 -2.79 -12.19
CA GLY A 53 -14.82 -2.63 -11.44
C GLY A 53 -15.02 -3.65 -10.31
N TYR A 54 -13.95 -4.27 -9.82
CA TYR A 54 -14.04 -5.20 -8.70
C TYR A 54 -14.39 -4.48 -7.39
N GLN A 55 -15.33 -5.07 -6.64
CA GLN A 55 -15.85 -4.48 -5.40
C GLN A 55 -15.08 -4.89 -4.13
N THR A 56 -14.15 -5.82 -4.25
CA THR A 56 -13.27 -6.23 -3.15
C THR A 56 -12.47 -5.04 -2.66
N VAL A 57 -12.55 -4.76 -1.34
CA VAL A 57 -11.80 -3.68 -0.71
C VAL A 57 -10.30 -4.00 -0.73
N VAL A 58 -9.50 -3.05 -1.20
CA VAL A 58 -8.02 -3.16 -1.13
C VAL A 58 -7.53 -2.47 0.13
N MET A 59 -7.01 -3.24 1.09
CA MET A 59 -6.48 -2.72 2.35
C MET A 59 -4.97 -2.93 2.46
N GLY A 60 -4.16 -1.92 2.14
CA GLY A 60 -2.70 -2.00 2.30
C GLY A 60 -2.31 -2.30 3.75
N ALA A 61 -1.34 -3.20 3.95
CA ALA A 61 -0.97 -3.70 5.28
C ALA A 61 0.56 -3.89 5.44
N SER A 62 1.00 -4.07 6.69
CA SER A 62 2.38 -4.44 7.05
C SER A 62 3.44 -3.42 6.61
N PHE A 63 3.26 -2.15 6.97
CA PHE A 63 4.21 -1.07 6.67
C PHE A 63 5.51 -1.13 7.50
N ARG A 64 6.58 -0.51 7.00
CA ARG A 64 7.86 -0.26 7.69
C ARG A 64 8.11 1.21 7.98
N SER A 65 7.49 2.11 7.22
CA SER A 65 7.66 3.55 7.40
C SER A 65 6.41 4.33 7.01
N VAL A 66 6.32 5.58 7.47
CA VAL A 66 5.23 6.49 7.14
C VAL A 66 5.21 6.82 5.65
N GLU A 67 6.37 6.89 4.99
CA GLU A 67 6.46 7.18 3.56
C GLU A 67 5.78 6.11 2.70
N GLU A 68 5.85 4.83 3.09
CA GLU A 68 5.09 3.76 2.41
C GLU A 68 3.57 3.95 2.56
N VAL A 69 3.12 4.40 3.74
CA VAL A 69 1.70 4.69 4.00
C VAL A 69 1.23 5.86 3.15
N LEU A 70 2.00 6.96 3.16
CA LEU A 70 1.69 8.17 2.39
C LEU A 70 1.74 7.92 0.88
N ALA A 71 2.65 7.06 0.41
CA ALA A 71 2.72 6.66 -0.99
C ALA A 71 1.47 5.92 -1.48
N LEU A 72 0.66 5.37 -0.56
CA LEU A 72 -0.62 4.71 -0.84
C LEU A 72 -1.83 5.54 -0.38
N ALA A 73 -1.65 6.84 -0.09
CA ALA A 73 -2.75 7.73 0.27
C ALA A 73 -3.84 7.72 -0.81
N GLY A 74 -5.07 7.37 -0.43
CA GLY A 74 -6.20 7.17 -1.33
C GLY A 74 -6.53 5.70 -1.66
N CYS A 75 -5.77 4.74 -1.12
CA CYS A 75 -6.21 3.34 -1.05
C CYS A 75 -7.53 3.25 -0.27
N ASP A 76 -8.35 2.21 -0.52
CA ASP A 76 -9.67 2.09 0.12
C ASP A 76 -9.57 2.07 1.64
N ARG A 77 -8.58 1.31 2.15
CA ARG A 77 -8.22 1.23 3.56
C ARG A 77 -6.71 1.03 3.70
N LEU A 78 -6.16 1.41 4.84
CA LEU A 78 -4.80 1.08 5.24
C LEU A 78 -4.84 0.61 6.70
N THR A 79 -4.23 -0.52 7.00
CA THR A 79 -4.05 -0.99 8.38
C THR A 79 -2.64 -0.68 8.84
N ILE A 80 -2.52 0.23 9.80
CA ILE A 80 -1.28 0.89 10.20
C ILE A 80 -1.00 0.53 11.67
N SER A 81 0.28 0.30 12.02
CA SER A 81 0.68 0.00 13.39
C SER A 81 0.54 1.23 14.30
N PRO A 82 0.37 1.06 15.62
CA PRO A 82 0.26 2.19 16.53
C PRO A 82 1.43 3.18 16.44
N ASP A 83 2.66 2.68 16.27
CA ASP A 83 3.86 3.52 16.20
C ASP A 83 3.85 4.43 14.96
N LEU A 84 3.55 3.88 13.78
CA LEU A 84 3.45 4.66 12.55
C LEU A 84 2.24 5.61 12.57
N MET A 85 1.16 5.21 13.24
CA MET A 85 -0.02 6.07 13.42
C MET A 85 0.31 7.28 14.31
N ALA A 86 1.10 7.09 15.37
CA ALA A 86 1.56 8.18 16.22
C ALA A 86 2.46 9.16 15.46
N GLU A 87 3.37 8.64 14.61
CA GLU A 87 4.22 9.47 13.74
C GLU A 87 3.38 10.29 12.76
N LEU A 88 2.41 9.67 12.08
CA LEU A 88 1.44 10.36 11.21
C LEU A 88 0.66 11.44 11.96
N GLN A 89 0.18 11.14 13.16
CA GLN A 89 -0.59 12.10 13.98
C GLN A 89 0.25 13.29 14.44
N SER A 90 1.57 13.13 14.58
CA SER A 90 2.49 14.20 14.97
C SER A 90 2.90 15.14 13.81
N SER A 91 2.59 14.76 12.57
CA SER A 91 2.96 15.52 11.37
C SER A 91 1.84 16.46 10.93
N GLU A 92 2.19 17.73 10.70
CA GLU A 92 1.30 18.73 10.09
C GLU A 92 1.53 18.89 8.57
N ALA A 93 2.45 18.11 8.00
CA ALA A 93 2.75 18.20 6.57
C ALA A 93 1.50 17.85 5.73
N PRO A 94 1.24 18.59 4.63
CA PRO A 94 0.13 18.27 3.75
C PRO A 94 0.32 16.90 3.10
N ILE A 95 -0.76 16.12 3.02
CA ILE A 95 -0.78 14.81 2.38
C ILE A 95 -1.32 14.95 0.96
N GLU A 96 -0.56 14.44 -0.01
CA GLU A 96 -0.99 14.35 -1.40
C GLU A 96 -1.65 12.98 -1.66
N GLN A 97 -2.84 12.98 -2.24
CA GLN A 97 -3.50 11.75 -2.67
C GLN A 97 -2.74 11.12 -3.84
N LYS A 98 -2.30 9.87 -3.68
CA LYS A 98 -1.53 9.09 -4.68
C LYS A 98 -2.39 8.11 -5.47
N LEU A 99 -3.40 7.53 -4.83
CA LEU A 99 -4.32 6.59 -5.46
C LEU A 99 -5.71 7.22 -5.58
N LYS A 100 -6.32 7.07 -6.75
CA LYS A 100 -7.64 7.62 -7.04
C LYS A 100 -8.44 6.64 -7.91
N ASP A 101 -9.65 6.35 -7.47
CA ASP A 101 -10.64 5.68 -8.31
C ASP A 101 -11.10 6.65 -9.41
N LYS A 102 -10.99 6.21 -10.66
CA LYS A 102 -11.37 7.01 -11.85
C LYS A 102 -12.74 6.62 -12.39
N ASN A 103 -13.38 5.62 -11.78
CA ASN A 103 -14.70 5.12 -12.18
C ASN A 103 -15.82 5.78 -11.38
#